data_AF-A0A250L7E1-F1
#
_entry.id   AF-A0A250L7E1-F1
#
_cell.length_a   1.000
_cell.length_b   1.000
_cell.length_c   1.000
_cell.angle_alpha   90.00
_cell.angle_beta   90.00
_cell.angle_gamma   90.00
#
_symmetry.space_group_name_H-M   'P 1'
#
loop_
_entity.id
_entity.type
_entity.pdbx_description
1 polymer ?
#
loop_
_entity_poly.entity_id
_entity_poly.type
_entity_poly.pdbx_seq_one_letter_code
_entity_poly.pdbx_strand_id
1 'polypeptide(L)'
;MAEARYHDRQSPFCDGPIGSGGQKGTSHKRRKMVQVRFIAACRDGHMRDFPWVEWLGLDRDEWGRGRSDRWLRLLSTGSASAAGIVVVAERQDVSGIVEIKRRSLSGALGLDLGVKCDSQNPALGIGHGGDDDGEACGTPLQAVLRGASNLYFADVRSAIYVPEVIDATIPQDVLDLLDDHALKQDLLAGALASDTGQLTKRSAGLVLKKRRPESQVDPAVLADAVNKHILIEILTQDRYTATALMQQAQIAIDGTLSEQVVASVVAASSFHDWAIMASVLVEPLNKWVQARKNNESDSDGTIDASEGTFRSEEYAAFNRDGQEGSPKVNLLVRSYPIAEYEDVVRTRFSRVALLDKLRETRAFVGFSRLLAAPVIDTDKRWGLISRQKMNWLPAVVVRGEGIFLVFDAGHLDVWDKQHGEFHRQRLLSVNRNLHEQAHRRQVHVVDTTPKFVMLHTFAHALINQLTFDCGYGSSSLRERIYCSDEDPRMHGVLIYTAAGDAEGTMGGLVQMGMPGLLERTVARAIDRARWCSTDPICIESPGQGPNNCNLAACHACSLLPETSCEQQNRLLDRATLVGTLDRPDTGFFSF
;
A
#
# COMPACT_ATOMS: atom_id res chain seq x y z
N MET A 1 17.42 -0.22 41.74
CA MET A 1 16.44 -0.41 40.64
C MET A 1 17.20 -1.01 39.47
N ALA A 2 16.62 -1.97 38.75
CA ALA A 2 17.21 -2.47 37.51
C ALA A 2 16.94 -1.45 36.39
N GLU A 3 17.97 -1.03 35.70
CA GLU A 3 17.86 -0.17 34.51
C GLU A 3 18.03 -1.07 33.29
N ALA A 4 16.96 -1.24 32.51
CA ALA A 4 17.03 -1.93 31.23
C ALA A 4 17.32 -0.90 30.15
N ARG A 5 18.34 -1.17 29.32
CA ARG A 5 18.62 -0.36 28.13
C ARG A 5 17.80 -0.85 26.94
N TYR A 6 17.62 0.01 25.95
CA TYR A 6 17.10 -0.42 24.66
C TYR A 6 17.90 -1.63 24.13
N HIS A 7 17.19 -2.63 23.60
CA HIS A 7 17.72 -3.90 23.06
C HIS A 7 18.25 -4.94 24.07
N ASP A 8 18.06 -4.76 25.38
CA ASP A 8 18.39 -5.81 26.34
C ASP A 8 17.49 -7.05 26.16
N ARG A 9 18.09 -8.24 25.98
CA ARG A 9 17.36 -9.48 25.68
C ARG A 9 16.96 -10.25 26.93
N GLN A 10 17.53 -9.93 28.08
CA GLN A 10 17.20 -10.61 29.34
C GLN A 10 16.18 -9.81 30.14
N SER A 11 15.13 -10.49 30.61
CA SER A 11 14.15 -9.84 31.48
C SER A 11 14.81 -9.44 32.80
N PRO A 12 14.62 -8.20 33.29
CA PRO A 12 15.14 -7.78 34.57
C PRO A 12 14.48 -8.57 35.71
N PHE A 13 15.15 -8.59 36.86
CA PHE A 13 14.64 -9.25 38.07
C PHE A 13 14.16 -8.22 39.09
N CYS A 14 13.09 -8.57 39.80
CA CYS A 14 12.55 -7.77 40.90
C CYS A 14 12.84 -8.43 42.24
N ASP A 15 13.25 -7.62 43.21
CA ASP A 15 13.46 -7.95 44.64
C ASP A 15 12.74 -6.93 45.55
N GLY A 16 11.66 -6.32 45.04
CA GLY A 16 10.94 -5.22 45.68
C GLY A 16 10.08 -5.63 46.89
N PRO A 17 9.49 -4.65 47.59
CA PRO A 17 8.73 -4.89 48.81
C PRO A 17 7.34 -5.51 48.55
N ILE A 18 6.95 -6.43 49.44
CA ILE A 18 5.61 -7.01 49.53
C ILE A 18 4.63 -5.94 50.04
N GLY A 19 3.49 -5.78 49.36
CA GLY A 19 2.54 -4.69 49.62
C GLY A 19 1.38 -5.02 50.54
N SER A 20 1.11 -6.30 50.78
CA SER A 20 -0.05 -6.76 51.53
C SER A 20 0.25 -8.03 52.33
N GLY A 21 -0.59 -8.30 53.33
CA GLY A 21 -0.45 -9.46 54.22
C GLY A 21 0.61 -9.28 55.32
N GLY A 22 0.84 -10.35 56.09
CA GLY A 22 1.73 -10.34 57.26
C GLY A 22 3.22 -10.10 56.97
N GLN A 23 3.62 -10.11 55.69
CA GLN A 23 4.99 -9.82 55.24
C GLN A 23 5.11 -8.43 54.57
N LYS A 24 4.09 -7.56 54.67
CA LYS A 24 4.12 -6.20 54.11
C LYS A 24 5.38 -5.46 54.58
N GLY A 25 6.13 -4.87 53.65
CA GLY A 25 7.40 -4.17 53.95
C GLY A 25 8.66 -4.99 53.70
N THR A 26 8.56 -6.32 53.67
CA THR A 26 9.72 -7.19 53.40
C THR A 26 9.91 -7.43 51.89
N SER A 27 11.14 -7.73 51.45
CA SER A 27 11.41 -8.06 50.04
C SER A 27 10.87 -9.43 49.66
N HIS A 28 10.25 -9.53 48.49
CA HIS A 28 9.84 -10.82 47.95
C HIS A 28 11.03 -11.58 47.33
N LYS A 29 10.88 -12.90 47.14
CA LYS A 29 11.85 -13.72 46.41
C LYS A 29 12.08 -13.17 44.99
N ARG A 30 13.33 -13.20 44.54
CA ARG A 30 13.75 -12.78 43.20
C ARG A 30 12.91 -13.43 42.12
N ARG A 31 12.25 -12.60 41.30
CA ARG A 31 11.38 -13.04 40.19
C ARG A 31 11.64 -12.24 38.93
N LYS A 32 11.50 -12.89 37.77
CA LYS A 32 11.61 -12.23 36.47
C LYS A 32 10.44 -11.24 36.31
N MET A 33 10.75 -10.03 35.85
CA MET A 33 9.75 -9.03 35.51
C MET A 33 9.14 -9.35 34.13
N VAL A 34 7.89 -8.96 33.95
CA VAL A 34 7.18 -9.01 32.65
C VAL A 34 6.71 -7.60 32.33
N GLN A 35 6.82 -7.20 31.07
CA GLN A 35 6.36 -5.90 30.61
C GLN A 35 4.84 -5.77 30.82
N VAL A 36 4.42 -4.61 31.34
CA VAL A 36 2.99 -4.31 31.48
C VAL A 36 2.36 -4.15 30.10
N ARG A 37 1.11 -4.59 29.94
CA ARG A 37 0.40 -4.61 28.65
C ARG A 37 -0.18 -3.27 28.20
N PHE A 38 -0.06 -2.21 29.00
CA PHE A 38 -0.63 -0.90 28.71
C PHE A 38 0.45 0.05 28.22
N ILE A 39 0.15 0.71 27.11
CA ILE A 39 0.98 1.76 26.51
C ILE A 39 0.08 2.95 26.17
N ALA A 40 0.69 4.05 25.75
CA ALA A 40 -0.03 5.20 25.23
C ALA A 40 0.51 5.56 23.83
N ALA A 41 -0.39 5.95 22.94
CA ALA A 41 -0.05 6.40 21.58
C ALA A 41 -0.82 7.67 21.24
N CYS A 42 -0.34 8.45 20.28
CA CYS A 42 -1.08 9.60 19.74
C CYS A 42 -1.44 9.38 18.26
N ARG A 43 -2.33 10.24 17.74
CA ARG A 43 -2.78 10.18 16.33
C ARG A 43 -1.66 10.43 15.31
N ASP A 44 -0.59 11.12 15.71
CA ASP A 44 0.58 11.36 14.86
C ASP A 44 1.53 10.16 14.82
N GLY A 45 1.17 9.06 15.50
CA GLY A 45 1.88 7.79 15.43
C GLY A 45 2.94 7.59 16.51
N HIS A 46 3.21 8.56 17.39
CA HIS A 46 4.12 8.37 18.54
C HIS A 46 3.58 7.34 19.53
N MET A 47 4.48 6.69 20.28
CA MET A 47 4.13 5.66 21.25
C MET A 47 5.07 5.73 22.44
N ARG A 48 4.54 5.49 23.63
CA ARG A 48 5.31 5.47 24.88
C ARG A 48 4.71 4.49 25.88
N ASP A 49 5.43 4.26 26.96
CA ASP A 49 4.84 3.63 28.13
C ASP A 49 3.67 4.46 28.66
N PHE A 50 2.65 3.78 29.19
CA PHE A 50 1.49 4.43 29.79
C PHE A 50 1.92 5.44 30.87
N PRO A 51 1.37 6.67 30.89
CA PRO A 51 1.77 7.73 31.81
C PRO A 51 1.25 7.46 33.23
N TRP A 52 1.86 6.50 33.95
CA TRP A 52 1.36 5.99 35.23
C TRP A 52 1.28 7.05 36.33
N VAL A 53 2.25 7.97 36.39
CA VAL A 53 2.34 8.99 37.43
C VAL A 53 1.27 10.06 37.21
N GLU A 54 1.11 10.52 35.97
CA GLU A 54 0.11 11.52 35.59
C GLU A 54 -1.30 10.96 35.63
N TRP A 55 -1.47 9.67 35.31
CA TRP A 55 -2.75 8.98 35.51
C TRP A 55 -3.18 9.02 36.98
N LEU A 56 -2.26 8.94 37.94
CA LEU A 56 -2.55 9.09 39.36
C LEU A 56 -2.72 10.57 39.79
N GLY A 57 -2.45 11.52 38.90
CA GLY A 57 -2.42 12.95 39.20
C GLY A 57 -1.28 13.32 40.15
N LEU A 58 -0.16 12.60 40.06
CA LEU A 58 1.04 12.82 40.85
C LEU A 58 2.05 13.65 40.05
N ASP A 59 2.97 14.29 40.76
CA ASP A 59 4.03 15.09 40.15
C ASP A 59 5.17 14.19 39.61
N ARG A 60 5.59 14.45 38.36
CA ARG A 60 6.62 13.65 37.68
C ARG A 60 8.00 13.79 38.30
N ASP A 61 8.37 14.97 38.79
CA ASP A 61 9.69 15.20 39.40
C ASP A 61 9.75 14.55 40.79
N GLU A 62 8.62 14.52 41.49
CA GLU A 62 8.50 13.86 42.79
C GLU A 62 8.49 12.32 42.70
N TRP A 63 7.93 11.76 41.62
CA TRP A 63 7.80 10.31 41.38
C TRP A 63 8.69 9.80 40.24
N GLY A 64 9.71 10.58 39.86
CA GLY A 64 10.65 10.28 38.79
C GLY A 64 11.57 9.10 39.08
N ARG A 65 12.33 8.69 38.04
CA ARG A 65 13.28 7.57 38.12
C ARG A 65 14.43 7.92 39.10
N GLY A 66 14.84 6.96 39.94
CA GLY A 66 16.03 7.08 40.80
C GLY A 66 15.80 7.10 42.31
N ARG A 67 14.55 7.07 42.77
CA ARG A 67 14.21 7.07 44.21
C ARG A 67 13.80 5.69 44.71
N SER A 68 14.50 5.14 45.70
CA SER A 68 14.18 3.82 46.28
C SER A 68 13.08 3.85 47.35
N ASP A 69 12.68 5.02 47.83
CA ASP A 69 11.67 5.22 48.87
C ASP A 69 10.23 5.18 48.35
N ARG A 70 10.02 5.08 47.03
CA ARG A 70 8.68 5.14 46.41
C ARG A 70 8.59 4.26 45.18
N TRP A 71 7.41 3.70 44.93
CA TRP A 71 7.15 2.85 43.77
C TRP A 71 5.66 2.78 43.43
N LEU A 72 5.38 2.26 42.24
CA LEU A 72 4.02 1.97 41.79
C LEU A 72 3.75 0.47 41.87
N ARG A 73 2.54 0.11 42.30
CA ARG A 73 2.05 -1.26 42.38
C ARG A 73 0.82 -1.42 41.49
N LEU A 74 0.82 -2.48 40.70
CA LEU A 74 -0.34 -2.89 39.90
C LEU A 74 -1.07 -4.03 40.62
N LEU A 75 -2.32 -3.81 40.96
CA LEU A 75 -3.20 -4.79 41.61
C LEU A 75 -4.25 -5.25 40.62
N SER A 76 -4.53 -6.56 40.60
CA SER A 76 -5.65 -7.14 39.87
C SER A 76 -6.72 -7.58 40.85
N THR A 77 -7.96 -7.15 40.64
CA THR A 77 -9.13 -7.57 41.43
C THR A 77 -9.77 -8.85 40.91
N GLY A 78 -9.17 -9.50 39.90
CA GLY A 78 -9.68 -10.74 39.29
C GLY A 78 -10.70 -10.54 38.16
N SER A 79 -11.10 -9.30 37.86
CA SER A 79 -11.92 -9.00 36.68
C SER A 79 -11.10 -9.07 35.38
N ALA A 80 -11.73 -9.54 34.30
CA ALA A 80 -11.14 -9.58 32.97
C ALA A 80 -11.03 -8.19 32.31
N SER A 81 -11.73 -7.17 32.83
CA SER A 81 -11.75 -5.82 32.27
C SER A 81 -10.62 -4.93 32.82
N ALA A 82 -10.32 -3.83 32.11
CA ALA A 82 -9.37 -2.82 32.59
C ALA A 82 -9.78 -2.20 33.94
N ALA A 83 -11.09 -2.14 34.25
CA ALA A 83 -11.59 -1.67 35.53
C ALA A 83 -11.16 -2.56 36.72
N GLY A 84 -10.80 -3.83 36.45
CA GLY A 84 -10.25 -4.74 37.45
C GLY A 84 -8.80 -4.46 37.82
N ILE A 85 -8.14 -3.53 37.15
CA ILE A 85 -6.74 -3.22 37.37
C ILE A 85 -6.63 -1.89 38.10
N VAL A 86 -5.94 -1.90 39.23
CA VAL A 86 -5.76 -0.73 40.10
C VAL A 86 -4.28 -0.42 40.22
N VAL A 87 -3.93 0.84 39.98
CA VAL A 87 -2.59 1.37 40.19
C VAL A 87 -2.56 2.03 41.56
N VAL A 88 -1.58 1.67 42.37
CA VAL A 88 -1.36 2.21 43.70
C VAL A 88 0.04 2.80 43.79
N ALA A 89 0.13 4.05 44.22
CA ALA A 89 1.38 4.73 44.54
C ALA A 89 1.69 4.56 46.02
N GLU A 90 2.84 3.99 46.32
CA GLU A 90 3.30 3.70 47.69
C GLU A 90 4.63 4.42 47.97
N ARG A 91 4.79 4.87 49.22
CA ARG A 91 6.04 5.44 49.73
C ARG A 91 6.43 4.77 51.04
N GLN A 92 7.71 4.52 51.22
CA GLN A 92 8.30 4.10 52.48
C GLN A 92 8.69 5.33 53.30
N ASP A 93 8.17 5.41 54.52
CA ASP A 93 8.59 6.39 55.53
C ASP A 93 9.08 5.69 56.80
N VAL A 94 9.32 6.47 57.86
CA VAL A 94 9.81 5.99 59.16
C VAL A 94 8.83 5.02 59.84
N SER A 95 7.54 5.07 59.46
CA SER A 95 6.45 4.25 60.02
C SER A 95 6.11 3.01 59.17
N GLY A 96 6.68 2.90 57.96
CA GLY A 96 6.49 1.76 57.07
C GLY A 96 6.05 2.16 55.66
N ILE A 97 5.29 1.28 54.99
CA ILE A 97 4.76 1.55 53.63
C ILE A 97 3.39 2.23 53.72
N VAL A 98 3.33 3.47 53.25
CA VAL A 98 2.14 4.32 53.16
C VAL A 98 1.62 4.37 51.72
N GLU A 99 0.30 4.20 51.56
CA GLU A 99 -0.40 4.40 50.29
C GLU A 99 -0.67 5.90 50.10
N ILE A 100 -0.16 6.48 49.00
CA ILE A 100 -0.30 7.90 48.69
C ILE A 100 -1.50 8.16 47.78
N LYS A 101 -1.71 7.29 46.79
CA LYS A 101 -2.80 7.42 45.82
C LYS A 101 -3.19 6.05 45.27
N ARG A 102 -4.47 5.88 44.97
CA ARG A 102 -5.02 4.73 44.26
C ARG A 102 -5.93 5.20 43.14
N ARG A 103 -5.85 4.55 41.97
CA ARG A 103 -6.79 4.78 40.87
C ARG A 103 -6.94 3.51 40.03
N SER A 104 -8.17 3.15 39.68
CA SER A 104 -8.41 2.07 38.72
C SER A 104 -8.06 2.53 37.30
N LEU A 105 -7.85 1.59 36.37
CA LEU A 105 -7.75 1.87 34.93
C LEU A 105 -9.13 1.95 34.25
N SER A 106 -10.20 2.15 35.03
CA SER A 106 -11.54 2.38 34.47
C SER A 106 -11.53 3.66 33.63
N GLY A 107 -12.03 3.57 32.39
CA GLY A 107 -12.02 4.69 31.44
C GLY A 107 -10.65 5.04 30.84
N ALA A 108 -9.55 4.38 31.26
CA ALA A 108 -8.21 4.70 30.76
C ALA A 108 -8.06 4.42 29.26
N LEU A 109 -8.74 3.39 28.75
CA LEU A 109 -8.78 3.04 27.31
C LEU A 109 -9.75 3.93 26.49
N GLY A 110 -10.19 5.06 27.07
CA GLY A 110 -10.96 6.09 26.36
C GLY A 110 -10.12 6.84 25.32
N LEU A 111 -10.73 7.80 24.62
CA LEU A 111 -10.10 8.53 23.51
C LEU A 111 -9.02 9.53 23.96
N ASP A 112 -9.02 9.93 25.23
CA ASP A 112 -8.08 10.91 25.77
C ASP A 112 -7.74 10.59 27.23
N LEU A 113 -6.45 10.50 27.53
CA LEU A 113 -5.92 10.34 28.88
C LEU A 113 -5.80 11.66 29.66
N GLY A 114 -5.99 12.80 29.01
CA GLY A 114 -5.69 14.13 29.55
C GLY A 114 -4.19 14.43 29.61
N VAL A 115 -3.37 13.64 28.92
CA VAL A 115 -1.90 13.78 28.87
C VAL A 115 -1.49 14.05 27.43
N LYS A 116 -0.64 15.07 27.23
CA LYS A 116 -0.12 15.42 25.91
C LYS A 116 1.08 14.55 25.54
N CYS A 117 1.21 14.29 24.25
CA CYS A 117 2.31 13.55 23.67
C CYS A 117 3.60 14.37 23.69
N ASP A 118 4.68 13.73 24.13
CA ASP A 118 6.07 14.19 24.14
C ASP A 118 6.92 13.42 23.10
N SER A 119 6.28 13.00 22.01
CA SER A 119 6.94 12.51 20.77
C SER A 119 7.81 11.28 20.88
N GLN A 120 7.65 10.50 21.94
CA GLN A 120 8.48 9.32 22.11
C GLN A 120 8.24 8.31 20.99
N ASN A 121 9.34 7.70 20.59
CA ASN A 121 9.34 6.56 19.70
C ASN A 121 10.42 5.57 20.17
N PRO A 122 10.06 4.64 21.09
CA PRO A 122 10.96 3.63 21.64
C PRO A 122 11.69 2.80 20.58
N ALA A 123 11.08 2.60 19.41
CA ALA A 123 11.70 1.84 18.33
C ALA A 123 12.91 2.56 17.70
N LEU A 124 12.94 3.90 17.77
CA LEU A 124 14.02 4.74 17.27
C LEU A 124 14.92 5.28 18.41
N GLY A 125 14.64 4.91 19.66
CA GLY A 125 15.33 5.46 20.82
C GLY A 125 15.05 6.95 21.05
N ILE A 126 13.86 7.43 20.67
CA ILE A 126 13.40 8.81 20.92
C ILE A 126 12.54 8.84 22.19
N GLY A 127 12.81 9.76 23.11
CA GLY A 127 12.12 9.95 24.37
C GLY A 127 12.85 9.35 25.58
N HIS A 128 12.12 9.10 26.67
CA HIS A 128 12.71 8.73 27.96
C HIS A 128 13.62 7.50 27.89
N GLY A 129 14.89 7.68 28.27
CA GLY A 129 15.91 6.63 28.26
C GLY A 129 16.54 6.38 26.89
N GLY A 130 16.24 7.21 25.90
CA GLY A 130 16.80 7.21 24.56
C GLY A 130 17.92 8.23 24.39
N ASP A 131 18.41 8.37 23.15
CA ASP A 131 19.52 9.26 22.80
C ASP A 131 19.05 10.63 22.27
N ASP A 132 17.73 10.84 22.20
CA ASP A 132 17.09 11.98 21.56
C ASP A 132 15.77 12.30 22.27
N ASP A 133 15.57 13.54 22.69
CA ASP A 133 14.35 13.96 23.37
C ASP A 133 13.18 14.22 22.39
N GLY A 134 13.46 14.35 21.10
CA GLY A 134 12.47 14.62 20.04
C GLY A 134 11.89 16.05 20.07
N GLU A 135 11.16 16.42 19.01
CA GLU A 135 10.42 17.69 18.94
C GLU A 135 9.05 17.57 19.62
N ALA A 136 8.49 18.64 20.21
CA ALA A 136 7.22 18.54 20.94
C ALA A 136 5.99 18.32 20.04
N CYS A 137 5.30 17.19 20.18
CA CYS A 137 4.11 16.83 19.39
C CYS A 137 2.81 17.44 19.95
N GLY A 138 2.55 17.31 21.25
CA GLY A 138 1.45 17.99 21.91
C GLY A 138 0.04 17.43 21.68
N THR A 139 -0.14 16.40 20.85
CA THR A 139 -1.44 15.73 20.67
C THR A 139 -1.86 14.91 21.89
N PRO A 140 -3.17 14.76 22.15
CA PRO A 140 -3.66 13.92 23.23
C PRO A 140 -3.19 12.47 23.08
N LEU A 141 -2.81 11.86 24.20
CA LEU A 141 -2.48 10.45 24.28
C LEU A 141 -3.72 9.59 24.54
N GLN A 142 -3.79 8.47 23.84
CA GLN A 142 -4.78 7.43 24.03
C GLN A 142 -4.11 6.18 24.63
N ALA A 143 -4.70 5.60 25.68
CA ALA A 143 -4.22 4.32 26.19
C ALA A 143 -4.66 3.18 25.30
N VAL A 144 -3.74 2.27 25.02
CA VAL A 144 -4.00 1.08 24.23
C VAL A 144 -3.25 -0.11 24.82
N LEU A 145 -3.71 -1.32 24.47
CA LEU A 145 -3.01 -2.54 24.84
C LEU A 145 -1.88 -2.79 23.83
N ARG A 146 -0.71 -3.24 24.29
CA ARG A 146 0.48 -3.54 23.45
C ARG A 146 0.19 -4.50 22.29
N GLY A 147 -0.82 -5.36 22.44
CA GLY A 147 -1.26 -6.30 21.40
C GLY A 147 -2.55 -5.89 20.67
N ALA A 148 -2.98 -4.63 20.81
CA ALA A 148 -4.17 -4.15 20.13
C ALA A 148 -3.95 -4.10 18.61
N SER A 149 -4.95 -4.52 17.83
CA SER A 149 -4.88 -4.54 16.37
C SER A 149 -4.81 -3.15 15.74
N ASN A 150 -5.16 -2.09 16.47
CA ASN A 150 -5.12 -0.71 16.00
C ASN A 150 -3.80 0.02 16.28
N LEU A 151 -2.73 -0.70 16.64
CA LEU A 151 -1.43 -0.10 16.93
C LEU A 151 -0.54 0.10 15.72
N TYR A 152 -0.67 -0.74 14.70
CA TYR A 152 0.19 -0.70 13.53
C TYR A 152 -0.65 -0.96 12.29
N PHE A 153 -0.95 0.11 11.56
CA PHE A 153 -1.53 0.05 10.22
C PHE A 153 -0.40 0.31 9.23
N ALA A 154 0.06 -0.74 8.53
CA ALA A 154 1.10 -0.58 7.52
C ALA A 154 0.59 0.26 6.35
N ASP A 155 1.42 1.20 5.88
CA ASP A 155 1.23 1.94 4.65
C ASP A 155 2.16 1.32 3.59
N VAL A 156 1.56 0.60 2.66
CA VAL A 156 2.25 -0.11 1.58
C VAL A 156 1.75 0.45 0.26
N ARG A 157 2.67 0.93 -0.56
CA ARG A 157 2.39 1.35 -1.93
C ARG A 157 2.79 0.24 -2.88
N SER A 158 1.91 -0.06 -3.83
CA SER A 158 2.11 -1.09 -4.84
C SER A 158 2.06 -0.46 -6.23
N ALA A 159 2.95 -0.91 -7.10
CA ALA A 159 2.96 -0.57 -8.51
C ALA A 159 3.13 -1.84 -9.33
N ILE A 160 2.29 -1.99 -10.35
CA ILE A 160 2.48 -3.03 -11.35
C ILE A 160 3.49 -2.53 -12.37
N TYR A 161 4.41 -3.39 -12.77
CA TYR A 161 5.37 -3.07 -13.80
C TYR A 161 4.69 -2.86 -15.16
N VAL A 162 4.94 -1.71 -15.77
CA VAL A 162 4.61 -1.40 -17.16
C VAL A 162 5.92 -1.22 -17.93
N PRO A 163 6.12 -1.89 -19.09
CA PRO A 163 7.34 -1.74 -19.86
C PRO A 163 7.55 -0.33 -20.41
N GLU A 164 8.77 0.19 -20.24
CA GLU A 164 9.16 1.53 -20.71
C GLU A 164 9.55 1.54 -22.19
N VAL A 165 10.16 0.45 -22.67
CA VAL A 165 10.63 0.33 -24.05
C VAL A 165 9.57 -0.38 -24.87
N ILE A 166 9.06 0.32 -25.88
CA ILE A 166 8.10 -0.19 -26.87
C ILE A 166 8.67 0.11 -28.26
N ASP A 167 9.34 -0.86 -28.86
CA ASP A 167 9.93 -0.76 -30.20
C ASP A 167 9.91 -2.12 -30.92
N ALA A 168 8.95 -2.28 -31.84
CA ALA A 168 8.76 -3.51 -32.61
C ALA A 168 9.93 -3.82 -33.57
N THR A 169 10.83 -2.87 -33.80
CA THR A 169 12.04 -3.08 -34.62
C THR A 169 13.13 -3.85 -33.88
N ILE A 170 13.03 -3.95 -32.55
CA ILE A 170 14.02 -4.61 -31.70
C ILE A 170 13.64 -6.10 -31.53
N PRO A 171 14.59 -7.03 -31.68
CA PRO A 171 14.38 -8.44 -31.37
C PRO A 171 13.90 -8.66 -29.92
N GLN A 172 13.01 -9.64 -29.73
CA GLN A 172 12.38 -9.90 -28.41
C GLN A 172 13.40 -10.24 -27.32
N ASP A 173 14.43 -11.01 -27.66
CA ASP A 173 15.52 -11.38 -26.75
C ASP A 173 16.33 -10.16 -26.29
N VAL A 174 16.52 -9.16 -27.16
CA VAL A 174 17.13 -7.88 -26.80
C VAL A 174 16.22 -7.09 -25.86
N LEU A 175 14.92 -6.98 -26.17
CA LEU A 175 13.95 -6.29 -25.30
C LEU A 175 13.92 -6.90 -23.90
N ASP A 176 13.88 -8.23 -23.82
CA ASP A 176 13.88 -8.97 -22.55
C ASP A 176 15.16 -8.73 -21.74
N LEU A 177 16.31 -8.52 -22.40
CA LEU A 177 17.57 -8.14 -21.74
C LEU A 177 17.57 -6.70 -21.25
N LEU A 178 16.98 -5.76 -22.00
CA LEU A 178 16.89 -4.36 -21.58
C LEU A 178 16.03 -4.17 -20.32
N ASP A 179 15.16 -5.13 -20.02
CA ASP A 179 14.32 -5.14 -18.83
C ASP A 179 15.04 -5.66 -17.56
N ASP A 180 16.24 -6.21 -17.71
CA ASP A 180 17.10 -6.60 -16.59
C ASP A 180 17.84 -5.37 -16.05
N HIS A 181 17.39 -4.86 -14.89
CA HIS A 181 17.96 -3.67 -14.27
C HIS A 181 19.47 -3.79 -13.99
N ALA A 182 19.96 -4.95 -13.54
CA ALA A 182 21.38 -5.11 -13.22
C ALA A 182 22.24 -5.14 -14.49
N LEU A 183 21.72 -5.77 -15.56
CA LEU A 183 22.36 -5.74 -16.87
C LEU A 183 22.36 -4.32 -17.45
N LYS A 184 21.22 -3.62 -17.37
CA LYS A 184 21.05 -2.24 -17.82
C LYS A 184 22.08 -1.31 -17.17
N GLN A 185 22.28 -1.40 -15.86
CA GLN A 185 23.29 -0.59 -15.14
C GLN A 185 24.73 -0.86 -15.60
N ASP A 186 25.11 -2.12 -15.81
CA ASP A 186 26.43 -2.48 -16.33
C ASP A 186 26.64 -1.97 -17.77
N LEU A 187 25.58 -2.02 -18.61
CA LEU A 187 25.59 -1.51 -19.98
C LEU A 187 25.76 0.02 -20.00
N LEU A 188 25.04 0.75 -19.13
CA LEU A 188 25.18 2.20 -18.99
C LEU A 188 26.58 2.62 -18.50
N ALA A 189 27.13 1.89 -17.52
CA ALA A 189 28.51 2.11 -17.09
C ALA A 189 29.52 1.88 -18.22
N GLY A 190 29.28 0.87 -19.07
CA GLY A 190 30.07 0.61 -20.27
C GLY A 190 29.99 1.70 -21.33
N ALA A 191 28.85 2.40 -21.44
CA ALA A 191 28.68 3.55 -22.32
C ALA A 191 29.38 4.81 -21.79
N LEU A 192 29.27 5.06 -20.47
CA LEU A 192 29.95 6.19 -19.81
C LEU A 192 31.47 6.10 -19.87
N ALA A 193 32.03 4.88 -19.84
CA ALA A 193 33.47 4.66 -19.97
C ALA A 193 33.99 4.70 -21.42
N SER A 194 33.10 4.86 -22.41
CA SER A 194 33.48 4.93 -23.83
C SER A 194 33.89 6.33 -24.23
N ASP A 195 34.93 6.45 -25.06
CA ASP A 195 35.41 7.75 -25.57
C ASP A 195 34.34 8.50 -26.38
N THR A 196 33.36 7.79 -26.97
CA THR A 196 32.24 8.39 -27.73
C THR A 196 30.99 8.64 -26.88
N GLY A 197 31.01 8.24 -25.60
CA GLY A 197 29.81 8.24 -24.74
C GLY A 197 28.71 7.26 -25.15
N GLN A 198 28.92 6.47 -26.19
CA GLN A 198 28.00 5.44 -26.68
C GLN A 198 28.49 4.04 -26.30
N LEU A 199 27.55 3.13 -26.09
CA LEU A 199 27.88 1.73 -25.89
C LEU A 199 28.44 1.14 -27.18
N THR A 200 29.65 0.57 -27.11
CA THR A 200 30.27 -0.12 -28.24
C THR A 200 29.89 -1.60 -28.27
N LYS A 201 29.91 -2.22 -29.45
CA LYS A 201 29.75 -3.69 -29.62
C LYS A 201 30.65 -4.49 -28.68
N ARG A 202 31.91 -4.06 -28.52
CA ARG A 202 32.89 -4.76 -27.67
C ARG A 202 32.52 -4.68 -26.19
N SER A 203 32.13 -3.50 -25.71
CA SER A 203 31.70 -3.29 -24.33
C SER A 203 30.40 -4.06 -24.03
N ALA A 204 29.41 -3.98 -24.92
CA ALA A 204 28.17 -4.76 -24.83
C ALA A 204 28.46 -6.27 -24.76
N GLY A 205 29.36 -6.77 -25.61
CA GLY A 205 29.75 -8.19 -25.62
C GLY A 205 30.46 -8.66 -24.35
N LEU A 206 31.28 -7.80 -23.75
CA LEU A 206 31.92 -8.09 -22.45
C LEU A 206 30.89 -8.18 -21.31
N VAL A 207 29.94 -7.23 -21.27
CA VAL A 207 28.88 -7.22 -20.26
C VAL A 207 27.96 -8.44 -20.42
N LEU A 208 27.54 -8.75 -21.66
CA LEU A 208 26.77 -9.95 -21.98
C LEU A 208 27.48 -11.22 -21.53
N LYS A 209 28.75 -11.41 -21.91
CA LYS A 209 29.53 -12.60 -21.52
C LYS A 209 29.67 -12.74 -20.00
N LYS A 210 29.74 -11.62 -19.27
CA LYS A 210 29.87 -11.59 -17.81
C LYS A 210 28.56 -11.93 -17.09
N ARG A 211 27.43 -11.39 -17.55
CA ARG A 211 26.13 -11.47 -16.86
C ARG A 211 25.20 -12.56 -17.41
N ARG A 212 25.28 -12.82 -18.71
CA ARG A 212 24.39 -13.70 -19.50
C ARG A 212 25.20 -14.50 -20.53
N PRO A 213 26.15 -15.36 -20.10
CA PRO A 213 26.99 -16.14 -21.02
C PRO A 213 26.20 -17.07 -21.95
N GLU A 214 24.97 -17.40 -21.60
CA GLU A 214 24.03 -18.21 -22.37
C GLU A 214 23.32 -17.47 -23.51
N SER A 215 23.38 -16.13 -23.52
CA SER A 215 22.66 -15.31 -24.50
C SER A 215 23.28 -15.43 -25.90
N GLN A 216 22.44 -15.55 -26.92
CA GLN A 216 22.83 -15.59 -28.35
C GLN A 216 22.62 -14.24 -29.05
N VAL A 217 22.24 -13.20 -28.30
CA VAL A 217 22.00 -11.86 -28.83
C VAL A 217 23.26 -11.27 -29.43
N ASP A 218 23.18 -10.68 -30.64
CA ASP A 218 24.30 -9.94 -31.23
C ASP A 218 24.60 -8.70 -30.38
N PRO A 219 25.83 -8.58 -29.82
CA PRO A 219 26.21 -7.42 -29.04
C PRO A 219 26.09 -6.08 -29.79
N ALA A 220 26.12 -6.09 -31.12
CA ALA A 220 25.91 -4.88 -31.92
C ALA A 220 24.46 -4.37 -31.80
N VAL A 221 23.49 -5.28 -31.97
CA VAL A 221 22.06 -4.95 -31.89
C VAL A 221 21.69 -4.50 -30.47
N LEU A 222 22.24 -5.16 -29.45
CA LEU A 222 22.06 -4.72 -28.07
C LEU A 222 22.64 -3.32 -27.83
N ALA A 223 23.83 -3.04 -28.35
CA ALA A 223 24.46 -1.72 -28.21
C ALA A 223 23.61 -0.63 -28.85
N ASP A 224 23.12 -0.84 -30.07
CA ASP A 224 22.25 0.12 -30.77
C ASP A 224 20.93 0.36 -30.02
N ALA A 225 20.33 -0.72 -29.49
CA ALA A 225 19.11 -0.63 -28.70
C ALA A 225 19.29 0.17 -27.39
N VAL A 226 20.40 -0.06 -26.67
CA VAL A 226 20.77 0.72 -25.47
C VAL A 226 20.98 2.19 -25.83
N ASN A 227 21.71 2.44 -26.92
CA ASN A 227 22.03 3.79 -27.37
C ASN A 227 20.77 4.59 -27.73
N LYS A 228 19.79 3.93 -28.34
CA LYS A 228 18.53 4.54 -28.76
C LYS A 228 17.55 4.77 -27.60
N HIS A 229 17.41 3.80 -26.70
CA HIS A 229 16.29 3.80 -25.74
C HIS A 229 16.68 4.04 -24.28
N ILE A 230 17.90 3.68 -23.88
CA ILE A 230 18.28 3.64 -22.47
C ILE A 230 19.24 4.78 -22.11
N LEU A 231 20.11 5.24 -23.04
CA LEU A 231 21.11 6.27 -22.73
C LEU A 231 20.52 7.58 -22.17
N ILE A 232 19.29 7.94 -22.56
CA ILE A 232 18.63 9.12 -22.00
C ILE A 232 18.40 9.04 -20.48
N GLU A 233 18.38 7.83 -19.90
CA GLU A 233 18.25 7.64 -18.45
C GLU A 233 19.43 8.28 -17.69
N ILE A 234 20.63 8.29 -18.29
CA ILE A 234 21.81 8.91 -17.68
C ILE A 234 21.55 10.41 -17.43
N LEU A 235 21.02 11.10 -18.44
CA LEU A 235 20.72 12.53 -18.34
C LEU A 235 19.49 12.83 -17.50
N THR A 236 18.44 12.00 -17.64
CA THR A 236 17.14 12.26 -17.02
C THR A 236 17.09 11.87 -15.54
N GLN A 237 18.03 11.04 -15.07
CA GLN A 237 18.22 10.74 -13.64
C GLN A 237 18.88 11.90 -12.88
N ASP A 238 19.70 12.73 -13.53
CA ASP A 238 20.24 13.94 -12.90
C ASP A 238 19.17 15.04 -12.86
N ARG A 239 18.77 15.42 -11.64
CA ARG A 239 17.67 16.38 -11.43
C ARG A 239 17.94 17.73 -12.07
N TYR A 240 19.18 18.21 -12.06
CA TYR A 240 19.53 19.50 -12.65
C TYR A 240 19.40 19.47 -14.17
N THR A 241 19.98 18.44 -14.80
CA THR A 241 19.91 18.23 -16.24
C THR A 241 18.46 18.03 -16.72
N ALA A 242 17.68 17.19 -16.03
CA ALA A 242 16.28 16.95 -16.37
C ALA A 242 15.43 18.24 -16.30
N THR A 243 15.65 19.08 -15.28
CA THR A 243 14.95 20.36 -15.12
C THR A 243 15.33 21.34 -16.23
N ALA A 244 16.63 21.40 -16.58
CA ALA A 244 17.11 22.25 -17.67
C ALA A 244 16.50 21.84 -19.03
N LEU A 245 16.44 20.54 -19.32
CA LEU A 245 15.80 20.01 -20.54
C LEU A 245 14.32 20.40 -20.63
N MET A 246 13.57 20.25 -19.53
CA MET A 246 12.16 20.66 -19.47
C MET A 246 11.98 22.16 -19.71
N GLN A 247 12.78 22.98 -19.04
CA GLN A 247 12.72 24.43 -19.17
C GLN A 247 13.01 24.87 -20.62
N GLN A 248 14.04 24.29 -21.25
CA GLN A 248 14.35 24.59 -22.65
C GLN A 248 13.23 24.16 -23.59
N ALA A 249 12.62 22.99 -23.36
CA ALA A 249 11.48 22.54 -24.15
C ALA A 249 10.21 23.37 -23.94
N GLN A 250 10.08 24.11 -22.83
CA GLN A 250 8.97 25.03 -22.58
C GLN A 250 9.18 26.38 -23.25
N ILE A 251 10.44 26.79 -23.45
CA ILE A 251 10.81 28.01 -24.17
C ILE A 251 10.76 27.81 -25.71
N ALA A 252 10.95 26.58 -26.18
CA ALA A 252 10.90 26.25 -27.61
C ALA A 252 9.51 26.49 -28.23
N ILE A 253 9.48 27.10 -29.42
CA ILE A 253 8.25 27.52 -30.13
C ILE A 253 7.35 26.32 -30.47
N ASP A 254 7.94 25.19 -30.84
CA ASP A 254 7.25 23.93 -31.16
C ASP A 254 7.17 22.97 -29.97
N GLY A 255 7.70 23.38 -28.81
CA GLY A 255 7.79 22.55 -27.62
C GLY A 255 8.77 21.38 -27.71
N THR A 256 9.67 21.37 -28.71
CA THR A 256 10.67 20.32 -28.96
C THR A 256 12.09 20.82 -28.77
N LEU A 257 12.97 19.93 -28.34
CA LEU A 257 14.40 20.15 -28.18
C LEU A 257 15.12 19.97 -29.51
N SER A 258 15.87 20.97 -29.94
CA SER A 258 16.78 20.86 -31.08
C SER A 258 18.14 20.28 -30.67
N GLU A 259 18.91 19.77 -31.64
CA GLU A 259 20.24 19.21 -31.37
C GLU A 259 21.17 20.20 -30.66
N GLN A 260 21.13 21.49 -31.04
CA GLN A 260 21.94 22.54 -30.43
C GLN A 260 21.58 22.78 -28.96
N VAL A 261 20.30 22.68 -28.61
CA VAL A 261 19.81 22.83 -27.24
C VAL A 261 20.22 21.61 -26.40
N VAL A 262 20.07 20.41 -26.93
CA VAL A 262 20.53 19.19 -26.23
C VAL A 262 22.04 19.26 -25.98
N ALA A 263 22.83 19.64 -26.98
CA ALA A 263 24.28 19.77 -26.85
C ALA A 263 24.68 20.82 -25.79
N SER A 264 23.99 21.96 -25.73
CA SER A 264 24.29 23.01 -24.74
C SER A 264 23.94 22.59 -23.31
N VAL A 265 22.83 21.88 -23.12
CA VAL A 265 22.43 21.35 -21.81
C VAL A 265 23.40 20.27 -21.34
N VAL A 266 23.83 19.36 -22.22
CA VAL A 266 24.85 18.34 -21.89
C VAL A 266 26.17 19.01 -21.51
N ALA A 267 26.63 20.01 -22.27
CA ALA A 267 27.86 20.74 -21.97
C ALA A 267 27.81 21.51 -20.63
N ALA A 268 26.63 21.93 -20.19
CA ALA A 268 26.42 22.60 -18.90
C ALA A 268 26.19 21.62 -17.73
N SER A 269 26.08 20.32 -18.00
CA SER A 269 25.78 19.29 -17.02
C SER A 269 27.04 18.68 -16.38
N SER A 270 26.84 17.78 -15.41
CA SER A 270 27.90 16.92 -14.87
C SER A 270 28.50 15.97 -15.93
N PHE A 271 27.85 15.86 -17.10
CA PHE A 271 28.25 15.05 -18.24
C PHE A 271 28.93 15.88 -19.35
N HIS A 272 29.59 17.00 -19.03
CA HIS A 272 30.26 17.86 -20.02
C HIS A 272 31.37 17.15 -20.81
N ASP A 273 32.01 16.13 -20.23
CA ASP A 273 33.00 15.27 -20.89
C ASP A 273 32.36 14.17 -21.76
N TRP A 274 31.02 14.10 -21.81
CA TRP A 274 30.30 13.07 -22.54
C TRP A 274 30.30 13.38 -24.03
N ALA A 275 31.13 12.67 -24.79
CA ALA A 275 31.37 12.93 -26.21
C ALA A 275 30.25 12.42 -27.15
N ILE A 276 29.03 12.25 -26.64
CA ILE A 276 27.91 11.73 -27.41
C ILE A 276 27.43 12.75 -28.46
N MET A 277 27.13 12.27 -29.66
CA MET A 277 26.43 13.10 -30.66
C MET A 277 25.02 13.41 -30.17
N ALA A 278 24.72 14.69 -29.96
CA ALA A 278 23.43 15.14 -29.44
C ALA A 278 22.24 14.66 -30.31
N SER A 279 22.43 14.50 -31.62
CA SER A 279 21.43 13.96 -32.55
C SER A 279 20.82 12.62 -32.13
N VAL A 280 21.59 11.74 -31.48
CA VAL A 280 21.11 10.43 -30.98
C VAL A 280 20.11 10.60 -29.84
N LEU A 281 20.24 11.66 -29.06
CA LEU A 281 19.42 11.94 -27.89
C LEU A 281 18.18 12.76 -28.20
N VAL A 282 18.13 13.46 -29.35
CA VAL A 282 17.04 14.40 -29.68
C VAL A 282 15.67 13.70 -29.71
N GLU A 283 15.52 12.63 -30.49
CA GLU A 283 14.22 11.94 -30.61
C GLU A 283 13.79 11.31 -29.26
N PRO A 284 14.64 10.56 -28.56
CA PRO A 284 14.28 9.98 -27.26
C PRO A 284 13.98 11.04 -26.18
N LEU A 285 14.74 12.14 -26.11
CA LEU A 285 14.48 13.22 -25.16
C LEU A 285 13.18 13.96 -25.47
N ASN A 286 12.83 14.17 -26.73
CA ASN A 286 11.55 14.77 -27.09
C ASN A 286 10.37 13.88 -26.71
N LYS A 287 10.47 12.57 -26.90
CA LYS A 287 9.47 11.61 -26.39
C LYS A 287 9.33 11.70 -24.87
N TRP A 288 10.45 11.76 -24.15
CA TRP A 288 10.48 11.92 -22.70
C TRP A 288 9.85 13.24 -22.23
N VAL A 289 10.16 14.37 -22.89
CA VAL A 289 9.56 15.69 -22.59
C VAL A 289 8.04 15.66 -22.78
N GLN A 290 7.56 15.11 -23.89
CA GLN A 290 6.12 15.06 -24.17
C GLN A 290 5.37 14.22 -23.14
N ALA A 291 5.93 13.07 -22.75
CA ALA A 291 5.39 12.24 -21.68
C ALA A 291 5.31 13.03 -20.35
N ARG A 292 6.30 13.87 -20.06
CA ARG A 292 6.36 14.66 -18.82
C ARG A 292 5.46 15.89 -18.83
N LYS A 293 5.30 16.58 -19.97
CA LYS A 293 4.36 17.70 -20.13
C LYS A 293 2.92 17.27 -19.90
N ASN A 294 2.54 16.07 -20.38
CA ASN A 294 1.23 15.50 -20.11
C ASN A 294 1.01 15.23 -18.62
N ASN A 295 2.06 14.91 -17.86
CA ASN A 295 2.00 14.72 -16.41
C ASN A 295 2.02 16.05 -15.62
N GLU A 296 2.57 17.14 -16.17
CA GLU A 296 2.63 18.45 -15.52
C GLU A 296 1.34 19.28 -15.70
N SER A 297 0.55 19.06 -16.76
CA SER A 297 -0.75 19.73 -16.93
C SER A 297 -1.79 19.38 -15.84
N ASP A 298 -1.56 18.30 -15.08
CA ASP A 298 -2.38 17.86 -13.94
C ASP A 298 -1.81 18.30 -12.58
N SER A 299 -0.73 19.09 -12.56
CA SER A 299 -0.02 19.46 -11.34
C SER A 299 -0.46 20.81 -10.76
N ASP A 300 -1.65 20.85 -10.14
CA ASP A 300 -1.87 21.74 -9.00
C ASP A 300 -1.80 20.90 -7.71
N GLY A 301 -0.91 21.30 -6.82
CA GLY A 301 -0.30 20.41 -5.83
C GLY A 301 -1.26 19.74 -4.86
N THR A 302 -1.46 18.43 -5.02
CA THR A 302 -1.77 17.48 -3.93
C THR A 302 -1.23 16.10 -4.32
N ILE A 303 -0.90 15.27 -3.32
CA ILE A 303 -0.37 13.89 -3.48
C ILE A 303 -1.33 12.98 -4.28
N ASP A 304 -2.57 13.42 -4.51
CA ASP A 304 -3.63 12.72 -5.23
C ASP A 304 -3.41 12.66 -6.76
N ALA A 305 -2.64 13.60 -7.33
CA ALA A 305 -2.26 13.58 -8.75
C ALA A 305 -1.26 12.46 -9.12
N SER A 306 -0.91 11.56 -8.18
CA SER A 306 0.03 10.46 -8.42
C SER A 306 -0.64 9.09 -8.63
N GLU A 307 -1.74 8.76 -7.94
CA GLU A 307 -2.33 7.41 -8.02
C GLU A 307 -3.23 7.22 -9.25
N GLY A 308 -4.00 8.26 -9.62
CA GLY A 308 -4.86 8.23 -10.81
C GLY A 308 -4.07 8.00 -12.09
N THR A 309 -2.92 8.66 -12.23
CA THR A 309 -2.02 8.53 -13.39
C THR A 309 -1.41 7.12 -13.47
N PHE A 310 -0.92 6.56 -12.36
CA PHE A 310 -0.44 5.18 -12.38
C PHE A 310 -1.55 4.19 -12.73
N ARG A 311 -2.76 4.38 -12.23
CA ARG A 311 -3.90 3.52 -12.57
C ARG A 311 -4.28 3.64 -14.05
N SER A 312 -4.22 4.84 -14.64
CA SER A 312 -4.53 5.03 -16.06
C SER A 312 -3.46 4.40 -16.97
N GLU A 313 -2.18 4.51 -16.62
CA GLU A 313 -1.07 3.85 -17.33
C GLU A 313 -1.19 2.32 -17.27
N GLU A 314 -1.42 1.75 -16.08
CA GLU A 314 -1.65 0.32 -15.89
C GLU A 314 -2.86 -0.17 -16.70
N TYR A 315 -3.99 0.55 -16.60
CA TYR A 315 -5.22 0.24 -17.34
C TYR A 315 -4.99 0.25 -18.87
N ALA A 316 -4.25 1.25 -19.37
CA ALA A 316 -3.89 1.34 -20.77
C ALA A 316 -2.98 0.18 -21.21
N ALA A 317 -2.04 -0.23 -20.35
CA ALA A 317 -1.14 -1.35 -20.62
C ALA A 317 -1.90 -2.68 -20.75
N PHE A 318 -2.88 -2.95 -19.88
CA PHE A 318 -3.64 -4.21 -19.90
C PHE A 318 -4.69 -4.28 -21.03
N ASN A 319 -5.09 -3.14 -21.58
CA ASN A 319 -5.97 -3.08 -22.73
C ASN A 319 -5.30 -3.43 -24.06
N ARG A 320 -3.99 -3.71 -24.05
CA ARG A 320 -3.21 -4.08 -25.24
C ARG A 320 -2.62 -5.47 -25.03
N ASP A 321 -2.82 -6.36 -26.01
CA ASP A 321 -2.15 -7.66 -26.01
C ASP A 321 -0.64 -7.49 -26.21
N GLY A 322 0.13 -8.46 -25.66
CA GLY A 322 1.58 -8.49 -25.54
C GLY A 322 2.28 -7.72 -26.65
N GLN A 323 2.57 -6.45 -26.36
CA GLN A 323 2.89 -5.45 -27.36
C GLN A 323 4.04 -5.95 -28.24
N GLU A 324 3.83 -5.97 -29.56
CA GLU A 324 4.97 -6.11 -30.48
C GLU A 324 5.96 -5.00 -30.14
N GLY A 325 7.17 -5.38 -29.76
CA GLY A 325 8.19 -4.43 -29.33
C GLY A 325 8.29 -4.16 -27.84
N SER A 326 7.54 -4.81 -26.96
CA SER A 326 7.76 -4.72 -25.50
C SER A 326 8.48 -5.95 -24.92
N PRO A 327 9.28 -5.78 -23.85
CA PRO A 327 9.77 -6.88 -23.03
C PRO A 327 8.63 -7.75 -22.49
N LYS A 328 8.80 -9.09 -22.54
CA LYS A 328 7.79 -10.08 -22.11
C LYS A 328 8.20 -10.81 -20.83
N VAL A 329 9.15 -10.26 -20.07
CA VAL A 329 9.71 -10.89 -18.87
C VAL A 329 8.86 -10.58 -17.63
N ASN A 330 8.55 -9.30 -17.41
CA ASN A 330 7.90 -8.84 -16.18
C ASN A 330 6.42 -8.50 -16.36
N LEU A 331 5.93 -8.36 -17.59
CA LEU A 331 4.52 -8.25 -17.94
C LEU A 331 4.26 -8.99 -19.25
N LEU A 332 3.28 -9.87 -19.29
CA LEU A 332 2.81 -10.51 -20.53
C LEU A 332 1.29 -10.60 -20.48
N VAL A 333 0.65 -9.86 -21.38
CA VAL A 333 -0.82 -9.81 -21.52
C VAL A 333 -1.22 -10.59 -22.78
N ARG A 334 -2.22 -11.45 -22.65
CA ARG A 334 -2.90 -12.11 -23.77
C ARG A 334 -4.40 -11.91 -23.65
N SER A 335 -5.13 -11.99 -24.75
CA SER A 335 -6.59 -11.98 -24.71
C SER A 335 -7.13 -12.90 -25.79
N TYR A 336 -8.40 -13.27 -25.60
CA TYR A 336 -9.19 -13.93 -26.63
C TYR A 336 -10.28 -12.96 -27.09
N PRO A 337 -10.70 -13.01 -28.37
CA PRO A 337 -11.85 -12.26 -28.83
C PRO A 337 -13.05 -12.48 -27.91
N ILE A 338 -13.68 -11.38 -27.47
CA ILE A 338 -14.82 -11.45 -26.54
C ILE A 338 -15.98 -12.28 -27.09
N ALA A 339 -16.07 -12.41 -28.42
CA ALA A 339 -17.06 -13.22 -29.12
C ALA A 339 -16.92 -14.74 -28.89
N GLU A 340 -15.75 -15.21 -28.44
CA GLU A 340 -15.52 -16.62 -28.10
C GLU A 340 -16.11 -17.01 -26.74
N TYR A 341 -16.43 -16.03 -25.88
CA TYR A 341 -17.04 -16.27 -24.58
C TYR A 341 -18.56 -16.42 -24.67
N GLU A 342 -19.15 -17.18 -23.75
CA GLU A 342 -20.61 -17.28 -23.63
C GLU A 342 -21.25 -15.97 -23.13
N ASP A 343 -22.58 -15.87 -23.27
CA ASP A 343 -23.33 -14.63 -23.06
C ASP A 343 -23.11 -13.97 -21.70
N VAL A 344 -22.97 -14.77 -20.63
CA VAL A 344 -22.76 -14.27 -19.25
C VAL A 344 -21.53 -13.36 -19.15
N VAL A 345 -20.48 -13.62 -19.95
CA VAL A 345 -19.28 -12.78 -20.03
C VAL A 345 -19.38 -11.82 -21.22
N ARG A 346 -19.67 -12.33 -22.41
CA ARG A 346 -19.62 -11.58 -23.68
C ARG A 346 -20.41 -10.27 -23.67
N THR A 347 -21.51 -10.23 -22.94
CA THR A 347 -22.43 -9.09 -22.94
C THR A 347 -22.17 -8.08 -21.81
N ARG A 348 -21.35 -8.45 -20.81
CA ARG A 348 -21.08 -7.63 -19.61
C ARG A 348 -19.66 -7.07 -19.62
N PHE A 349 -18.74 -7.74 -20.31
CA PHE A 349 -17.34 -7.35 -20.42
C PHE A 349 -17.02 -6.99 -21.87
N SER A 350 -16.24 -5.93 -22.06
CA SER A 350 -15.68 -5.55 -23.36
C SER A 350 -14.38 -6.30 -23.66
N ARG A 351 -13.65 -6.70 -22.61
CA ARG A 351 -12.36 -7.40 -22.75
C ARG A 351 -12.06 -8.27 -21.53
N VAL A 352 -11.45 -9.42 -21.80
CA VAL A 352 -10.84 -10.32 -20.81
C VAL A 352 -9.37 -10.47 -21.17
N ALA A 353 -8.49 -9.95 -20.32
CA ALA A 353 -7.05 -10.03 -20.48
C ALA A 353 -6.45 -11.00 -19.45
N LEU A 354 -5.59 -11.87 -19.93
CA LEU A 354 -4.86 -12.88 -19.19
C LEU A 354 -3.42 -12.40 -19.01
N LEU A 355 -3.00 -12.22 -17.76
CA LEU A 355 -1.68 -11.75 -17.41
C LEU A 355 -0.84 -12.96 -17.00
N ASP A 356 -0.20 -13.62 -17.96
CA ASP A 356 0.66 -14.79 -17.72
C ASP A 356 1.89 -14.47 -16.89
N LYS A 357 2.37 -13.24 -17.02
CA LYS A 357 3.44 -12.70 -16.19
C LYS A 357 3.02 -11.34 -15.70
N LEU A 358 3.14 -11.16 -14.40
CA LEU A 358 2.85 -9.92 -13.70
C LEU A 358 3.93 -9.73 -12.64
N ARG A 359 4.62 -8.59 -12.68
CA ARG A 359 5.53 -8.14 -11.62
C ARG A 359 4.89 -6.99 -10.86
N GLU A 360 4.68 -7.19 -9.57
CA GLU A 360 4.26 -6.16 -8.63
C GLU A 360 5.45 -5.80 -7.71
N THR A 361 5.70 -4.52 -7.53
CA THR A 361 6.63 -4.03 -6.50
C THR A 361 5.82 -3.42 -5.37
N ARG A 362 6.03 -3.90 -4.14
CA ARG A 362 5.37 -3.37 -2.93
C ARG A 362 6.40 -2.73 -2.02
N ALA A 363 6.31 -1.42 -1.83
CA ALA A 363 7.19 -0.66 -0.96
C ALA A 363 6.48 -0.30 0.35
N PHE A 364 7.13 -0.57 1.48
CA PHE A 364 6.67 -0.10 2.77
C PHE A 364 7.09 1.35 2.94
N VAL A 365 6.12 2.27 2.90
CA VAL A 365 6.38 3.71 3.01
C VAL A 365 6.30 4.22 4.45
N GLY A 366 5.69 3.43 5.35
CA GLY A 366 5.60 3.73 6.78
C GLY A 366 4.38 3.07 7.42
N PHE A 367 3.93 3.60 8.55
CA PHE A 367 2.75 3.10 9.24
C PHE A 367 2.03 4.21 10.01
N SER A 368 0.77 3.98 10.35
CA SER A 368 -0.01 4.81 11.27
C SER A 368 -0.45 4.03 12.51
N ARG A 369 -0.79 4.74 13.58
CA ARG A 369 -1.30 4.17 14.83
C ARG A 369 -2.66 4.78 15.17
N LEU A 370 -3.49 4.04 15.91
CA LEU A 370 -4.85 4.38 16.34
C LEU A 370 -5.88 4.44 15.21
N LEU A 371 -5.56 5.12 14.11
CA LEU A 371 -6.40 5.29 12.94
C LEU A 371 -5.65 4.85 11.69
N ALA A 372 -6.27 3.99 10.89
CA ALA A 372 -5.79 3.61 9.56
C ALA A 372 -6.00 4.76 8.57
N ALA A 373 -5.19 5.82 8.68
CA ALA A 373 -5.17 6.92 7.73
C ALA A 373 -3.80 6.95 7.04
N PRO A 374 -3.75 7.20 5.72
CA PRO A 374 -2.50 7.64 5.12
C PRO A 374 -2.12 8.96 5.78
N VAL A 375 -0.95 9.00 6.42
CA VAL A 375 -0.40 10.27 6.91
C VAL A 375 -0.15 11.13 5.68
N ILE A 376 -0.89 12.22 5.52
CA ILE A 376 -0.79 13.10 4.35
C ILE A 376 0.63 13.70 4.26
N ASP A 377 1.30 13.84 5.41
CA ASP A 377 2.65 14.38 5.51
C ASP A 377 3.71 13.27 5.45
N THR A 378 4.37 13.18 4.29
CA THR A 378 5.46 12.24 4.03
C THR A 378 6.61 12.38 5.03
N ASP A 379 6.94 13.60 5.47
CA ASP A 379 8.06 13.83 6.40
C ASP A 379 7.70 13.35 7.82
N LYS A 380 6.46 13.57 8.27
CA LYS A 380 5.97 12.96 9.53
C LYS A 380 5.99 11.44 9.49
N ARG A 381 5.61 10.84 8.36
CA ARG A 381 5.66 9.38 8.19
C ARG A 381 7.10 8.86 8.31
N TRP A 382 8.06 9.54 7.68
CA TRP A 382 9.47 9.19 7.76
C TRP A 382 10.02 9.25 9.19
N GLY A 383 9.64 10.27 9.97
CA GLY A 383 10.04 10.41 11.37
C GLY A 383 9.59 9.27 12.29
N LEU A 384 8.63 8.44 11.88
CA LEU A 384 8.20 7.25 12.63
C LEU A 384 9.05 6.01 12.38
N ILE A 385 9.76 5.95 11.24
CA ILE A 385 10.51 4.77 10.79
C ILE A 385 12.03 4.98 10.75
N SER A 386 12.50 6.23 10.71
CA SER A 386 13.93 6.53 10.68
C SER A 386 14.24 7.87 11.36
N ARG A 387 15.43 7.97 11.99
CA ARG A 387 15.97 9.22 12.55
C ARG A 387 16.48 10.18 11.48
N GLN A 388 16.86 9.63 10.32
CA GLN A 388 17.40 10.38 9.19
C GLN A 388 16.59 10.08 7.94
N LYS A 389 16.40 11.08 7.08
CA LYS A 389 15.73 10.90 5.81
C LYS A 389 16.59 10.02 4.90
N MET A 390 16.08 8.84 4.55
CA MET A 390 16.75 7.93 3.63
C MET A 390 16.24 8.16 2.21
N ASN A 391 17.08 7.91 1.22
CA ASN A 391 16.74 7.96 -0.21
C ASN A 391 16.30 6.60 -0.78
N TRP A 392 16.03 5.62 0.08
CA TRP A 392 15.59 4.28 -0.30
C TRP A 392 14.49 3.79 0.63
N LEU A 393 13.61 2.92 0.13
CA LEU A 393 12.54 2.29 0.90
C LEU A 393 12.68 0.76 0.83
N PRO A 394 12.37 0.02 1.91
CA PRO A 394 12.28 -1.42 1.84
C PRO A 394 11.10 -1.83 0.96
N ALA A 395 11.35 -2.70 -0.02
CA ALA A 395 10.35 -3.19 -0.94
C ALA A 395 10.51 -4.68 -1.22
N VAL A 396 9.42 -5.32 -1.62
CA VAL A 396 9.39 -6.71 -2.09
C VAL A 396 8.89 -6.74 -3.53
N VAL A 397 9.50 -7.58 -4.35
CA VAL A 397 9.06 -7.84 -5.73
C VAL A 397 8.31 -9.16 -5.74
N VAL A 398 7.05 -9.12 -6.15
CA VAL A 398 6.19 -10.29 -6.34
C VAL A 398 6.10 -10.55 -7.84
N ARG A 399 6.20 -11.82 -8.22
CA ARG A 399 5.92 -12.27 -9.57
C ARG A 399 4.79 -13.27 -9.53
N GLY A 400 3.88 -13.18 -10.48
CA GLY A 400 2.84 -14.17 -10.64
C GLY A 400 1.97 -13.89 -11.85
N GLU A 401 0.69 -14.18 -11.71
CA GLU A 401 -0.28 -14.22 -12.80
C GLU A 401 -1.57 -13.49 -12.42
N GLY A 402 -2.43 -13.19 -13.41
CA GLY A 402 -3.70 -12.52 -13.15
C GLY A 402 -4.72 -12.59 -14.29
N ILE A 403 -5.96 -12.24 -13.96
CA ILE A 403 -7.06 -12.02 -14.90
C ILE A 403 -7.50 -10.57 -14.75
N PHE A 404 -7.47 -9.82 -15.84
CA PHE A 404 -7.99 -8.46 -15.92
C PHE A 404 -9.28 -8.44 -16.72
N LEU A 405 -10.35 -7.93 -16.11
CA LEU A 405 -11.69 -7.87 -16.69
C LEU A 405 -12.07 -6.41 -16.90
N VAL A 406 -12.43 -6.07 -18.13
CA VAL A 406 -12.93 -4.74 -18.47
C VAL A 406 -14.42 -4.83 -18.74
N PHE A 407 -15.20 -4.11 -17.94
CA PHE A 407 -16.64 -4.04 -18.08
C PHE A 407 -17.02 -3.26 -19.33
N ASP A 408 -18.17 -3.59 -19.92
CA ASP A 408 -18.74 -2.79 -20.99
C ASP A 408 -19.27 -1.47 -20.43
N ALA A 409 -18.60 -0.35 -20.77
CA ALA A 409 -18.95 0.97 -20.26
C ALA A 409 -20.38 1.39 -20.65
N GLY A 410 -20.84 0.99 -21.85
CA GLY A 410 -22.18 1.31 -22.32
C GLY A 410 -23.26 0.63 -21.47
N HIS A 411 -23.10 -0.67 -21.20
CA HIS A 411 -24.00 -1.45 -20.37
C HIS A 411 -23.99 -0.95 -18.92
N LEU A 412 -22.80 -0.63 -18.39
CA LEU A 412 -22.65 -0.05 -17.05
C LEU A 412 -23.33 1.31 -16.92
N ASP A 413 -23.25 2.16 -17.93
CA ASP A 413 -23.93 3.45 -17.95
C ASP A 413 -25.45 3.32 -18.05
N VAL A 414 -25.95 2.34 -18.79
CA VAL A 414 -27.39 2.03 -18.85
C VAL A 414 -27.90 1.58 -17.48
N TRP A 415 -27.18 0.66 -16.82
CA TRP A 415 -27.53 0.21 -15.49
C TRP A 415 -27.50 1.34 -14.45
N ASP A 416 -26.46 2.17 -14.44
CA ASP A 416 -26.36 3.30 -13.50
C ASP A 416 -27.44 4.37 -13.76
N LYS A 417 -27.86 4.57 -15.02
CA LYS A 417 -29.01 5.44 -15.34
C LYS A 417 -30.33 4.87 -14.85
N GLN A 418 -30.55 3.56 -14.97
CA GLN A 418 -31.81 2.91 -14.60
C GLN A 418 -31.95 2.67 -13.08
N HIS A 419 -30.86 2.26 -12.43
CA HIS A 419 -30.87 1.77 -11.05
C HIS A 419 -29.87 2.48 -10.13
N GLY A 420 -28.99 3.33 -10.67
CA GLY A 420 -27.96 4.01 -9.87
C GLY A 420 -28.54 4.88 -8.76
N GLU A 421 -29.69 5.53 -8.96
CA GLU A 421 -30.33 6.32 -7.91
C GLU A 421 -30.76 5.46 -6.71
N PHE A 422 -31.33 4.28 -6.97
CA PHE A 422 -31.69 3.34 -5.91
C PHE A 422 -30.46 2.92 -5.08
N HIS A 423 -29.35 2.62 -5.74
CA HIS A 423 -28.10 2.26 -5.06
C HIS A 423 -27.45 3.45 -4.34
N ARG A 424 -27.49 4.67 -4.92
CA ARG A 424 -27.02 5.89 -4.23
C ARG A 424 -27.79 6.14 -2.93
N GLN A 425 -29.11 5.95 -2.93
CA GLN A 425 -29.93 6.07 -1.72
C GLN A 425 -29.51 5.06 -0.64
N ARG A 426 -29.22 3.82 -1.01
CA ARG A 426 -28.70 2.81 -0.07
C ARG A 426 -27.34 3.22 0.51
N LEU A 427 -26.46 3.77 -0.35
CA LEU A 427 -25.10 4.18 0.02
C LEU A 427 -25.04 5.44 0.91
N LEU A 428 -26.12 6.19 1.09
CA LEU A 428 -26.14 7.38 1.97
C LEU A 428 -25.64 7.09 3.39
N SER A 429 -26.03 5.95 3.94
CA SER A 429 -25.60 5.51 5.28
C SER A 429 -24.09 5.24 5.33
N VAL A 430 -23.56 4.60 4.28
CA VAL A 430 -22.14 4.29 4.11
C VAL A 430 -21.33 5.57 3.91
N ASN A 431 -21.76 6.47 3.03
CA ASN A 431 -21.09 7.75 2.78
C ASN A 431 -21.05 8.60 4.04
N ARG A 432 -22.14 8.68 4.81
CA ARG A 432 -22.14 9.35 6.12
C ARG A 432 -21.07 8.76 7.05
N ASN A 433 -20.98 7.43 7.15
CA ASN A 433 -19.97 6.77 7.99
C ASN A 433 -18.55 7.05 7.48
N LEU A 434 -18.34 7.08 6.15
CA LEU A 434 -17.05 7.48 5.55
C LEU A 434 -16.66 8.90 5.93
N HIS A 435 -17.58 9.87 5.79
CA HIS A 435 -17.35 11.27 6.16
C HIS A 435 -17.05 11.43 7.65
N GLU A 436 -17.75 10.71 8.52
CA GLU A 436 -17.45 10.72 9.96
C GLU A 436 -16.05 10.19 10.25
N GLN A 437 -15.61 9.12 9.58
CA GLN A 437 -14.24 8.60 9.72
C GLN A 437 -13.21 9.56 9.13
N ALA A 438 -13.49 10.15 7.98
CA ALA A 438 -12.62 11.12 7.31
C ALA A 438 -12.42 12.36 8.18
N HIS A 439 -13.50 12.86 8.79
CA HIS A 439 -13.45 13.95 9.76
C HIS A 439 -12.58 13.61 10.99
N ARG A 440 -12.73 12.38 11.55
CA ARG A 440 -11.86 11.91 12.66
C ARG A 440 -10.38 11.83 12.25
N ARG A 441 -10.11 11.52 10.98
CA ARG A 441 -8.76 11.39 10.41
C ARG A 441 -8.22 12.72 9.88
N GLN A 442 -9.04 13.76 9.82
CA GLN A 442 -8.71 15.05 9.19
C GLN A 442 -8.30 14.90 7.72
N VAL A 443 -8.99 14.01 7.00
CA VAL A 443 -8.78 13.75 5.57
C VAL A 443 -10.07 14.12 4.82
N HIS A 444 -9.93 14.60 3.58
CA HIS A 444 -11.07 14.79 2.69
C HIS A 444 -11.48 13.46 2.06
N VAL A 445 -12.77 13.18 1.94
CA VAL A 445 -13.28 11.98 1.27
C VAL A 445 -14.38 12.38 0.30
N VAL A 446 -14.42 11.71 -0.84
CA VAL A 446 -15.49 11.85 -1.84
C VAL A 446 -16.48 10.69 -1.65
N ASP A 447 -17.75 10.96 -1.92
CA ASP A 447 -18.81 9.95 -1.90
C ASP A 447 -18.48 8.80 -2.86
N THR A 448 -18.76 7.57 -2.42
CA THR A 448 -18.56 6.40 -3.28
C THR A 448 -19.67 6.30 -4.32
N THR A 449 -19.35 5.78 -5.51
CA THR A 449 -20.31 5.60 -6.60
C THR A 449 -20.86 4.16 -6.63
N PRO A 450 -22.10 3.96 -7.10
CA PRO A 450 -22.63 2.61 -7.33
C PRO A 450 -21.74 1.75 -8.22
N LYS A 451 -21.13 2.35 -9.27
CA LYS A 451 -20.18 1.68 -10.16
C LYS A 451 -18.97 1.14 -9.41
N PHE A 452 -18.35 1.96 -8.55
CA PHE A 452 -17.20 1.54 -7.74
C PHE A 452 -17.57 0.35 -6.83
N VAL A 453 -18.68 0.47 -6.09
CA VAL A 453 -19.15 -0.58 -5.17
C VAL A 453 -19.50 -1.87 -5.92
N MET A 454 -20.06 -1.76 -7.13
CA MET A 454 -20.35 -2.91 -7.98
C MET A 454 -19.07 -3.62 -8.43
N LEU A 455 -18.09 -2.89 -8.98
CA LEU A 455 -16.80 -3.45 -9.41
C LEU A 455 -16.06 -4.11 -8.25
N HIS A 456 -16.02 -3.43 -7.10
CA HIS A 456 -15.40 -3.94 -5.87
C HIS A 456 -16.08 -5.20 -5.35
N THR A 457 -17.42 -5.19 -5.26
CA THR A 457 -18.17 -6.35 -4.78
C THR A 457 -18.06 -7.52 -5.75
N PHE A 458 -18.00 -7.25 -7.05
CA PHE A 458 -17.75 -8.26 -8.08
C PHE A 458 -16.37 -8.91 -7.91
N ALA A 459 -15.33 -8.11 -7.68
CA ALA A 459 -13.98 -8.60 -7.43
C ALA A 459 -13.96 -9.57 -6.23
N HIS A 460 -14.65 -9.22 -5.15
CA HIS A 460 -14.81 -10.08 -3.98
C HIS A 460 -15.51 -11.40 -4.29
N ALA A 461 -16.65 -11.34 -5.00
CA ALA A 461 -17.40 -12.53 -5.39
C ALA A 461 -16.55 -13.46 -6.28
N LEU A 462 -15.82 -12.87 -7.22
CA LEU A 462 -14.98 -13.60 -8.16
C LEU A 462 -13.74 -14.20 -7.47
N ILE A 463 -13.06 -13.49 -6.56
CA ILE A 463 -11.95 -14.03 -5.77
C ILE A 463 -12.41 -15.25 -4.96
N ASN A 464 -13.53 -15.15 -4.24
CA ASN A 464 -14.06 -16.27 -3.45
C ASN A 464 -14.34 -17.50 -4.32
N GLN A 465 -14.82 -17.30 -5.55
CA GLN A 465 -15.07 -18.38 -6.49
C GLN A 465 -13.75 -18.95 -7.07
N LEU A 466 -12.81 -18.10 -7.47
CA LEU A 466 -11.51 -18.50 -8.00
C LEU A 466 -10.65 -19.23 -6.97
N THR A 467 -10.68 -18.83 -5.70
CA THR A 467 -10.05 -19.57 -4.59
C THR A 467 -10.56 -21.01 -4.54
N PHE A 468 -11.87 -21.22 -4.74
CA PHE A 468 -12.46 -22.56 -4.76
C PHE A 468 -12.11 -23.35 -6.03
N ASP A 469 -12.14 -22.71 -7.21
CA ASP A 469 -11.91 -23.39 -8.49
C ASP A 469 -10.41 -23.67 -8.76
N CYS A 470 -9.51 -22.75 -8.38
CA CYS A 470 -8.07 -22.87 -8.58
C CYS A 470 -7.34 -23.58 -7.43
N GLY A 471 -7.97 -23.69 -6.24
CA GLY A 471 -7.33 -24.24 -5.04
C GLY A 471 -6.31 -23.31 -4.36
N TYR A 472 -6.18 -22.05 -4.81
CA TYR A 472 -5.37 -21.05 -4.10
C TYR A 472 -5.92 -20.80 -2.70
N GLY A 473 -5.05 -20.48 -1.75
CA GLY A 473 -5.48 -19.93 -0.46
C GLY A 473 -6.21 -18.60 -0.65
N SER A 474 -7.20 -18.29 0.18
CA SER A 474 -7.99 -17.05 0.08
C SER A 474 -7.15 -15.79 0.25
N SER A 475 -6.00 -15.88 0.93
CA SER A 475 -5.03 -14.79 1.10
C SER A 475 -4.04 -14.66 -0.07
N SER A 476 -4.03 -15.62 -1.00
CA SER A 476 -3.08 -15.71 -2.11
C SER A 476 -3.56 -14.97 -3.36
N LEU A 477 -4.82 -14.53 -3.40
CA LEU A 477 -5.35 -13.68 -4.46
C LEU A 477 -5.62 -12.26 -3.93
N ARG A 478 -5.38 -11.27 -4.78
CA ARG A 478 -5.60 -9.85 -4.53
C ARG A 478 -6.40 -9.23 -5.67
N GLU A 479 -7.14 -8.19 -5.33
CA GLU A 479 -7.80 -7.34 -6.31
C GLU A 479 -7.05 -6.01 -6.50
N ARG A 480 -7.30 -5.40 -7.66
CA ARG A 480 -6.99 -4.00 -7.94
C ARG A 480 -8.08 -3.43 -8.84
N ILE A 481 -8.65 -2.30 -8.44
CA ILE A 481 -9.89 -1.77 -9.05
C ILE A 481 -9.60 -0.53 -9.89
N TYR A 482 -10.02 -0.53 -11.14
CA TYR A 482 -9.87 0.60 -12.05
C TYR A 482 -11.24 1.21 -12.28
N CYS A 483 -11.53 2.32 -11.58
CA CYS A 483 -12.83 2.98 -11.64
C CYS A 483 -12.62 4.50 -11.80
N SER A 484 -12.96 5.03 -12.98
CA SER A 484 -13.00 6.46 -13.27
C SER A 484 -14.09 6.73 -14.30
N ASP A 485 -14.91 7.75 -14.04
CA ASP A 485 -15.86 8.28 -15.02
C ASP A 485 -15.26 9.46 -15.83
N GLU A 486 -14.12 10.00 -15.41
CA GLU A 486 -13.34 11.02 -16.12
C GLU A 486 -12.42 10.38 -17.17
N ASP A 487 -11.97 11.14 -18.17
CA ASP A 487 -11.11 10.65 -19.25
C ASP A 487 -9.65 10.46 -18.75
N PRO A 488 -9.02 9.28 -18.94
CA PRO A 488 -9.55 8.08 -19.56
C PRO A 488 -10.54 7.33 -18.66
N ARG A 489 -11.69 6.98 -19.23
CA ARG A 489 -12.72 6.20 -18.51
C ARG A 489 -12.19 4.81 -18.18
N MET A 490 -12.31 4.41 -16.92
CA MET A 490 -11.82 3.12 -16.42
C MET A 490 -12.96 2.37 -15.73
N HIS A 491 -13.24 1.14 -16.18
CA HIS A 491 -14.20 0.24 -15.55
C HIS A 491 -13.65 -1.20 -15.59
N GLY A 492 -12.59 -1.44 -14.83
CA GLY A 492 -11.89 -2.72 -14.84
C GLY A 492 -11.56 -3.26 -13.45
N VAL A 493 -11.38 -4.57 -13.37
CA VAL A 493 -10.94 -5.27 -12.16
C VAL A 493 -9.82 -6.21 -12.53
N LEU A 494 -8.69 -6.10 -11.85
CA LEU A 494 -7.59 -7.07 -11.92
C LEU A 494 -7.65 -7.97 -10.69
N ILE A 495 -7.68 -9.28 -10.92
CA ILE A 495 -7.45 -10.29 -9.89
C ILE A 495 -6.12 -10.96 -10.16
N TYR A 496 -5.23 -10.96 -9.18
CA TYR A 496 -3.86 -11.42 -9.35
C TYR A 496 -3.31 -12.11 -8.10
N THR A 497 -2.23 -12.86 -8.27
CA THR A 497 -1.59 -13.59 -7.17
C THR A 497 -0.79 -12.64 -6.25
N ALA A 498 -0.99 -12.78 -4.95
CA ALA A 498 -0.48 -11.90 -3.88
C ALA A 498 0.91 -12.28 -3.31
N ALA A 499 1.35 -13.50 -3.58
CA ALA A 499 2.60 -14.10 -3.09
C ALA A 499 3.23 -14.92 -4.22
N GLY A 500 4.57 -14.83 -4.34
CA GLY A 500 5.34 -15.53 -5.37
C GLY A 500 6.04 -16.78 -4.84
N ASP A 501 5.69 -17.21 -3.63
CA ASP A 501 6.52 -18.04 -2.78
C ASP A 501 6.04 -19.51 -2.82
N ALA A 502 6.97 -20.41 -3.16
CA ALA A 502 6.97 -21.87 -2.97
C ALA A 502 5.97 -22.75 -3.75
N GLU A 503 4.75 -22.33 -4.07
CA GLU A 503 3.78 -23.21 -4.76
C GLU A 503 3.87 -23.18 -6.29
N GLY A 504 4.54 -22.17 -6.87
CA GLY A 504 4.62 -21.98 -8.31
C GLY A 504 3.25 -21.66 -8.90
N THR A 505 3.15 -20.58 -9.66
CA THR A 505 1.96 -20.33 -10.47
C THR A 505 1.95 -21.38 -11.58
N MET A 506 1.26 -22.50 -11.38
CA MET A 506 1.11 -23.55 -12.40
C MET A 506 0.17 -23.13 -13.56
N GLY A 507 -0.07 -21.81 -13.74
CA GLY A 507 -1.00 -21.27 -14.73
C GLY A 507 -2.47 -21.39 -14.33
N GLY A 508 -2.76 -21.78 -13.08
CA GLY A 508 -4.10 -22.13 -12.64
C GLY A 508 -5.06 -20.95 -12.67
N LEU A 509 -4.62 -19.75 -12.27
CA LEU A 509 -5.46 -18.55 -12.30
C LEU A 509 -5.71 -18.11 -13.74
N VAL A 510 -4.67 -18.00 -14.56
CA VAL A 510 -4.82 -17.57 -15.96
C VAL A 510 -5.67 -18.53 -16.77
N GLN A 511 -5.56 -19.83 -16.52
CA GLN A 511 -6.39 -20.84 -17.16
C GLN A 511 -7.88 -20.60 -16.89
N MET A 512 -8.26 -20.18 -15.69
CA MET A 512 -9.67 -19.88 -15.36
C MET A 512 -10.23 -18.66 -16.10
N GLY A 513 -9.37 -17.80 -16.67
CA GLY A 513 -9.80 -16.69 -17.50
C GLY A 513 -10.09 -17.08 -18.97
N MET A 514 -9.79 -18.30 -19.39
CA MET A 514 -10.01 -18.75 -20.78
C MET A 514 -11.50 -18.96 -21.12
N PRO A 515 -11.88 -18.84 -22.40
CA PRO A 515 -13.23 -19.18 -22.86
C PRO A 515 -13.65 -20.60 -22.44
N GLY A 516 -14.90 -20.74 -22.01
CA GLY A 516 -15.51 -21.96 -21.47
C GLY A 516 -15.28 -22.21 -19.97
N LEU A 517 -14.28 -21.57 -19.34
CA LEU A 517 -14.00 -21.68 -17.91
C LEU A 517 -14.46 -20.44 -17.14
N LEU A 518 -14.14 -19.25 -17.64
CA LEU A 518 -14.45 -17.98 -16.96
C LEU A 518 -15.97 -17.81 -16.76
N GLU A 519 -16.76 -18.20 -17.74
CA GLU A 519 -18.22 -18.09 -17.76
C GLU A 519 -18.84 -18.90 -16.63
N ARG A 520 -18.32 -20.10 -16.39
CA ARG A 520 -18.76 -20.97 -15.29
C ARG A 520 -18.39 -20.36 -13.95
N THR A 521 -17.18 -19.82 -13.83
CA THR A 521 -16.69 -19.12 -12.63
C THR A 521 -17.56 -17.90 -12.32
N VAL A 522 -17.77 -17.02 -13.31
CA VAL A 522 -18.61 -15.82 -13.14
C VAL A 522 -20.04 -16.20 -12.80
N ALA A 523 -20.65 -17.15 -13.51
CA ALA A 523 -22.01 -17.59 -13.22
C ALA A 523 -22.15 -18.13 -11.78
N ARG A 524 -21.20 -18.96 -11.32
CA ARG A 524 -21.18 -19.47 -9.94
C ARG A 524 -20.94 -18.38 -8.90
N ALA A 525 -20.06 -17.43 -9.18
CA ALA A 525 -19.79 -16.30 -8.29
C ALA A 525 -21.05 -15.45 -8.09
N ILE A 526 -21.77 -15.15 -9.18
CA ILE A 526 -23.03 -14.41 -9.13
C ILE A 526 -24.12 -15.22 -8.45
N ASP A 527 -24.25 -16.51 -8.73
CA ASP A 527 -25.24 -17.37 -8.08
C ASP A 527 -25.02 -17.48 -6.57
N ARG A 528 -23.76 -17.65 -6.13
CA ARG A 528 -23.39 -17.58 -4.71
C ARG A 528 -23.71 -16.23 -4.10
N ALA A 529 -23.52 -15.13 -4.83
CA ALA A 529 -23.87 -13.79 -4.35
C ALA A 529 -25.38 -13.60 -4.17
N ARG A 530 -26.26 -14.44 -4.75
CA ARG A 530 -27.72 -14.39 -4.53
C ARG A 530 -28.12 -14.84 -3.12
N TRP A 531 -27.36 -15.72 -2.48
CA TRP A 531 -27.72 -16.31 -1.19
C TRP A 531 -26.73 -15.98 -0.08
N CYS A 532 -27.25 -15.50 1.07
CA CYS A 532 -26.48 -15.40 2.30
C CYS A 532 -27.22 -16.12 3.43
N SER A 533 -26.50 -16.93 4.21
CA SER A 533 -27.07 -17.63 5.37
C SER A 533 -27.59 -16.69 6.47
N THR A 534 -27.20 -15.42 6.42
CA THR A 534 -27.60 -14.37 7.36
C THR A 534 -28.71 -13.48 6.79
N ASP A 535 -29.32 -13.83 5.66
CA ASP A 535 -30.49 -13.11 5.17
C ASP A 535 -31.73 -13.35 6.05
N PRO A 536 -32.61 -12.34 6.22
CA PRO A 536 -32.59 -11.02 5.58
C PRO A 536 -31.72 -9.97 6.30
N ILE A 537 -31.18 -10.27 7.49
CA ILE A 537 -30.40 -9.33 8.31
C ILE A 537 -29.20 -8.77 7.53
N CYS A 538 -28.55 -9.60 6.71
CA CYS A 538 -27.43 -9.17 5.90
C CYS A 538 -27.86 -8.16 4.81
N ILE A 539 -28.84 -8.51 3.98
CA ILE A 539 -29.23 -7.72 2.80
C ILE A 539 -29.96 -6.40 3.13
N GLU A 540 -30.64 -6.36 4.28
CA GLU A 540 -31.34 -5.18 4.81
C GLU A 540 -30.47 -4.32 5.73
N SER A 541 -29.22 -4.71 5.98
CA SER A 541 -28.34 -3.99 6.90
C SER A 541 -28.09 -2.53 6.44
N PRO A 542 -28.35 -1.53 7.30
CA PRO A 542 -28.05 -0.12 7.01
C PRO A 542 -26.56 0.21 7.21
N GLY A 543 -25.73 -0.79 7.48
CA GLY A 543 -24.31 -0.65 7.78
C GLY A 543 -23.81 -1.84 8.60
N GLN A 544 -22.69 -2.43 8.17
CA GLN A 544 -21.96 -3.46 8.91
C GLN A 544 -20.48 -3.48 8.51
N GLY A 545 -19.72 -4.41 9.10
CA GLY A 545 -18.30 -4.58 8.79
C GLY A 545 -17.41 -3.44 9.29
N PRO A 546 -16.18 -3.32 8.77
CA PRO A 546 -15.24 -2.29 9.18
C PRO A 546 -15.82 -0.88 9.04
N ASN A 547 -15.82 -0.12 10.14
CA ASN A 547 -16.38 1.23 10.23
C ASN A 547 -17.85 1.37 9.83
N ASN A 548 -18.61 0.27 9.81
CA ASN A 548 -20.01 0.27 9.39
C ASN A 548 -20.19 0.71 7.90
N CYS A 549 -19.17 0.45 7.07
CA CYS A 549 -19.11 0.91 5.68
C CYS A 549 -19.55 -0.14 4.64
N ASN A 550 -20.21 -1.21 5.07
CA ASN A 550 -20.76 -2.25 4.18
C ASN A 550 -22.28 -2.35 4.31
N LEU A 551 -22.97 -2.71 3.23
CA LEU A 551 -24.41 -2.97 3.21
C LEU A 551 -24.64 -4.49 3.18
N ALA A 552 -25.10 -5.08 2.07
CA ALA A 552 -25.31 -6.52 1.95
C ALA A 552 -23.99 -7.30 1.77
N ALA A 553 -23.09 -7.18 2.74
CA ALA A 553 -21.79 -7.84 2.74
C ALA A 553 -21.35 -8.21 4.16
N CYS A 554 -21.25 -9.50 4.43
CA CYS A 554 -20.80 -10.06 5.70
C CYS A 554 -19.77 -11.18 5.48
N HIS A 555 -19.21 -11.72 6.57
CA HIS A 555 -18.21 -12.78 6.53
C HIS A 555 -18.70 -14.05 5.82
N ALA A 556 -20.02 -14.29 5.80
CA ALA A 556 -20.58 -15.47 5.14
C ALA A 556 -20.67 -15.35 3.61
N CYS A 557 -20.64 -14.14 3.04
CA CYS A 557 -20.95 -13.94 1.62
C CYS A 557 -19.90 -13.14 0.82
N SER A 558 -19.23 -12.14 1.42
CA SER A 558 -18.48 -11.16 0.63
C SER A 558 -17.13 -10.76 1.20
N LEU A 559 -16.88 -10.89 2.51
CA LEU A 559 -15.59 -10.44 3.06
C LEU A 559 -14.45 -11.38 2.62
N LEU A 560 -13.29 -10.78 2.36
CA LEU A 560 -12.04 -11.46 2.03
C LEU A 560 -11.01 -11.26 3.17
N PRO A 561 -9.89 -12.00 3.18
CA PRO A 561 -8.74 -11.65 4.00
C PRO A 561 -8.28 -10.21 3.74
N GLU A 562 -7.83 -9.50 4.78
CA GLU A 562 -7.40 -8.09 4.65
C GLU A 562 -6.27 -7.91 3.62
N THR A 563 -5.42 -8.91 3.45
CA THR A 563 -4.33 -8.90 2.45
C THR A 563 -4.81 -8.99 1.01
N SER A 564 -6.10 -9.25 0.75
CA SER A 564 -6.67 -9.47 -0.58
C SER A 564 -7.41 -8.25 -1.12
N CYS A 565 -7.93 -7.39 -0.24
CA CYS A 565 -8.79 -6.26 -0.59
C CYS A 565 -8.04 -4.92 -0.44
N GLU A 566 -8.01 -4.10 -1.49
CA GLU A 566 -7.38 -2.77 -1.44
C GLU A 566 -8.15 -1.78 -0.56
N GLN A 567 -9.46 -1.97 -0.40
CA GLN A 567 -10.33 -1.11 0.41
C GLN A 567 -10.49 -1.57 1.87
N GLN A 568 -9.75 -2.61 2.29
CA GLN A 568 -9.83 -3.21 3.63
C GLN A 568 -11.25 -3.69 3.99
N ASN A 569 -11.91 -4.37 3.05
CA ASN A 569 -13.28 -4.86 3.17
C ASN A 569 -14.31 -3.76 3.52
N ARG A 570 -14.17 -2.55 2.98
CA ARG A 570 -15.14 -1.46 3.07
C ARG A 570 -15.78 -1.20 1.72
N LEU A 571 -16.99 -0.64 1.65
CA LEU A 571 -17.64 -0.29 0.38
C LEU A 571 -18.09 -1.52 -0.41
N LEU A 572 -18.77 -2.43 0.27
CA LEU A 572 -19.31 -3.67 -0.32
C LEU A 572 -20.84 -3.72 -0.20
N ASP A 573 -21.51 -4.10 -1.28
CA ASP A 573 -22.95 -4.35 -1.29
C ASP A 573 -23.30 -5.34 -2.41
N ARG A 574 -23.57 -6.62 -2.07
CA ARG A 574 -23.92 -7.63 -3.09
C ARG A 574 -25.22 -7.33 -3.81
N ALA A 575 -26.08 -6.45 -3.26
CA ALA A 575 -27.27 -5.99 -3.95
C ALA A 575 -26.96 -5.22 -5.25
N THR A 576 -25.75 -4.65 -5.39
CA THR A 576 -25.32 -4.07 -6.67
C THR A 576 -25.12 -5.13 -7.77
N LEU A 577 -24.80 -6.36 -7.40
CA LEU A 577 -24.62 -7.48 -8.33
C LEU A 577 -25.94 -8.16 -8.67
N VAL A 578 -26.72 -8.52 -7.65
CA VAL A 578 -27.89 -9.41 -7.78
C VAL A 578 -29.24 -8.77 -7.43
N GLY A 579 -29.23 -7.50 -7.02
CA GLY A 579 -30.42 -6.79 -6.54
C GLY A 579 -30.74 -7.12 -5.08
N THR A 580 -31.83 -6.53 -4.57
CA THR A 580 -32.37 -6.86 -3.24
C THR A 580 -33.43 -7.96 -3.35
N LEU A 581 -33.86 -8.54 -2.22
CA LEU A 581 -34.92 -9.55 -2.21
C LEU A 581 -36.23 -9.04 -2.83
N ASP A 582 -36.58 -7.78 -2.58
CA ASP A 582 -37.79 -7.14 -3.12
C ASP A 582 -37.60 -6.61 -4.55
N ARG A 583 -36.36 -6.24 -4.90
CA ARG A 583 -36.01 -5.64 -6.19
C ARG A 583 -34.81 -6.34 -6.84
N PRO A 584 -34.98 -7.59 -7.32
CA PRO A 584 -33.91 -8.32 -7.99
C PRO A 584 -33.53 -7.67 -9.34
N ASP A 585 -34.43 -6.90 -9.96
CA ASP A 585 -34.22 -6.13 -11.20
C ASP A 585 -33.07 -5.13 -11.10
N THR A 586 -32.75 -4.68 -9.89
CA THR A 586 -31.74 -3.62 -9.66
C THR A 586 -30.29 -4.10 -9.73
N GLY A 587 -30.05 -5.40 -9.77
CA GLY A 587 -28.70 -5.97 -9.86
C GLY A 587 -28.12 -5.85 -11.26
N PHE A 588 -26.81 -5.58 -11.35
CA PHE A 588 -26.10 -5.51 -12.64
C PHE A 588 -26.11 -6.85 -13.41
N PHE A 589 -26.11 -7.98 -12.68
CA PHE A 589 -26.22 -9.33 -13.23
C PHE A 589 -27.63 -9.93 -13.03
N SER A 590 -28.66 -9.08 -13.04
CA SER A 590 -30.04 -9.59 -13.11
C SER A 590 -30.24 -10.26 -14.47
N PHE A 591 -30.51 -11.57 -14.43
CA PHE A 591 -30.83 -12.43 -15.56
C PHE A 591 -32.26 -12.93 -15.39
#